data_AF-A0A5N3VDQ4-F1
#
_entry.id   AF-A0A5N3VDQ4-F1
#
_cell.length_a   1.000
_cell.length_b   1.000
_cell.length_c   1.000
_cell.angle_alpha   90.00
_cell.angle_beta   90.00
_cell.angle_gamma   90.00
#
_symmetry.space_group_name_H-M   'P 1'
#
loop_
_entity.id
_entity.type
_entity.pdbx_description
1 polymer ?
#
loop_
_entity_poly.entity_id
_entity_poly.type
_entity_poly.pdbx_seq_one_letter_code
_entity_poly.pdbx_strand_id
1 'polypeptide(L)'
;VWNEAGQRLIEFCQEDALVIANTLFQQHKRRLYTWTSPDGQHRNQIDYILHSQRWRSFIQSGKTRPGADCGSDHELLIAKFRLKLKKVGKTTRPFRKTSISALLTRPKPLTVWITINCGIF
;
A
#
# COMPACT_ATOMS: atom_id res chain seq x y z
N VAL A 1 19.02 -15.86 -5.45
CA VAL A 1 19.01 -16.35 -4.06
C VAL A 1 17.77 -15.78 -3.40
N TRP A 2 16.81 -16.63 -3.03
CA TRP A 2 15.63 -16.20 -2.28
C TRP A 2 16.01 -16.13 -0.80
N ASN A 3 15.79 -14.99 -0.15
CA ASN A 3 16.01 -14.85 1.28
C ASN A 3 14.74 -15.31 2.05
N GLU A 4 14.92 -15.80 3.27
CA GLU A 4 13.82 -16.28 4.11
C GLU A 4 12.77 -15.18 4.35
N ALA A 5 13.21 -13.93 4.51
CA ALA A 5 12.33 -12.78 4.67
C ALA A 5 11.40 -12.57 3.46
N GLY A 6 11.92 -12.71 2.24
CA GLY A 6 11.14 -12.58 1.01
C GLY A 6 10.12 -13.70 0.86
N GLN A 7 10.48 -14.92 1.26
CA GLN A 7 9.57 -16.06 1.28
C GLN A 7 8.41 -15.82 2.25
N ARG A 8 8.71 -15.39 3.48
CA ARG A 8 7.70 -15.04 4.49
C ARG A 8 6.79 -13.89 4.04
N LEU A 9 7.31 -12.91 3.31
CA LEU A 9 6.51 -11.83 2.73
C LEU A 9 5.50 -12.36 1.69
N ILE A 10 5.93 -13.30 0.85
CA ILE A 10 5.07 -13.93 -0.16
C ILE A 10 3.98 -14.75 0.52
N GLU A 11 4.34 -15.55 1.52
CA GLU A 11 3.39 -16.35 2.30
C GLU A 11 2.34 -15.47 2.98
N PHE A 12 2.78 -14.41 3.66
CA PHE A 12 1.88 -13.40 4.24
C PHE A 12 0.93 -12.80 3.20
N CYS A 13 1.44 -12.45 2.01
CA CYS A 13 0.60 -11.92 0.95
C CYS A 13 -0.41 -12.94 0.41
N GLN A 14 -0.06 -14.23 0.38
CA GLN A 14 -0.94 -15.30 -0.07
C GLN A 14 -2.05 -15.57 0.96
N GLU A 15 -1.71 -15.62 2.24
CA GLU A 15 -2.65 -15.84 3.34
C GLU A 15 -3.70 -14.71 3.45
N ASP A 16 -3.26 -13.46 3.36
CA ASP A 16 -4.14 -12.29 3.52
C ASP A 16 -4.73 -11.75 2.20
N ALA A 17 -4.55 -12.48 1.10
CA ALA A 17 -4.97 -12.07 -0.23
C ALA A 17 -4.52 -10.63 -0.57
N LEU A 18 -3.22 -10.39 -0.48
CA LEU A 18 -2.55 -9.13 -0.81
C LEU A 18 -1.77 -9.25 -2.12
N VAL A 19 -1.60 -8.11 -2.78
CA VAL A 19 -0.77 -7.93 -3.96
C VAL A 19 0.38 -6.99 -3.65
N ILE A 20 1.55 -7.31 -4.19
CA ILE A 20 2.73 -6.46 -4.14
C ILE A 20 2.66 -5.47 -5.31
N ALA A 21 2.31 -4.21 -5.05
CA ALA A 21 1.97 -3.24 -6.08
C ALA A 21 3.12 -2.94 -7.07
N ASN A 22 4.36 -2.97 -6.60
CA ASN A 22 5.57 -2.70 -7.39
C ASN A 22 6.00 -3.86 -8.30
N THR A 23 5.37 -5.04 -8.21
CA THR A 23 5.62 -6.17 -9.12
C THR A 23 4.54 -6.34 -10.18
N LEU A 24 3.45 -5.55 -10.12
CA LEU A 24 2.29 -5.74 -10.99
C LEU A 24 2.48 -5.26 -12.43
N PHE A 25 3.48 -4.43 -12.67
CA PHE A 25 3.69 -3.77 -13.96
C PHE A 25 5.12 -3.97 -14.40
N GLN A 26 5.31 -4.19 -15.71
CA GLN A 26 6.65 -4.13 -16.28
C GLN A 26 7.18 -2.70 -16.18
N GLN A 27 8.33 -2.54 -15.54
CA GLN A 27 9.00 -1.25 -15.37
C GLN A 27 10.43 -1.31 -15.94
N HIS A 28 10.95 -0.15 -16.30
CA HIS A 28 12.36 -0.01 -16.63
C HIS A 28 13.23 -0.40 -15.42
N LYS A 29 14.36 -1.08 -15.64
CA LYS A 29 15.27 -1.56 -14.57
C LYS A 29 15.65 -0.48 -13.54
N ARG A 30 15.78 0.77 -14.02
CA ARG A 30 16.05 1.94 -13.18
C ARG A 30 15.01 2.17 -12.07
N ARG A 31 13.77 1.66 -12.20
CA ARG A 31 12.65 1.89 -11.28
C ARG A 31 12.27 0.69 -10.42
N LEU A 32 13.11 -0.35 -10.40
CA LEU A 32 12.83 -1.61 -9.70
C LEU A 32 13.43 -1.65 -8.29
N TYR A 33 14.60 -1.04 -8.11
CA TYR A 33 15.29 -0.99 -6.82
C TYR A 33 14.74 0.15 -5.96
N THR A 34 14.69 -0.10 -4.65
CA THR A 34 14.26 0.84 -3.61
C THR A 34 15.39 1.23 -2.67
N TRP A 35 16.55 0.57 -2.78
CA TRP A 35 17.73 0.82 -1.96
C TRP A 35 18.99 0.68 -2.80
N THR A 36 19.96 1.54 -2.56
CA THR A 36 21.31 1.50 -3.14
C THR A 36 22.34 1.43 -2.03
N SER A 37 23.35 0.57 -2.16
CA SER A 37 24.42 0.50 -1.16
C SER A 37 25.21 1.81 -1.07
N PRO A 38 25.84 2.12 0.08
CA PRO A 38 26.63 3.34 0.25
C PRO A 38 27.78 3.49 -0.76
N ASP A 39 28.32 2.38 -1.27
CA ASP A 39 29.35 2.34 -2.30
C ASP A 39 28.80 2.45 -3.74
N GLY A 40 27.47 2.51 -3.90
CA GLY A 40 26.77 2.62 -5.18
C GLY A 40 26.77 1.35 -6.03
N GLN A 41 27.40 0.26 -5.59
CA GLN A 41 27.62 -0.96 -6.39
C GLN A 41 26.40 -1.87 -6.43
N HIS A 42 25.62 -1.91 -5.35
CA HIS A 42 24.51 -2.82 -5.17
C HIS A 42 23.19 -2.06 -5.12
N ARG A 43 22.17 -2.66 -5.74
CA ARG A 43 20.81 -2.12 -5.79
C ARG A 43 19.83 -3.22 -5.50
N ASN A 44 19.03 -3.04 -4.47
CA ASN A 44 18.08 -4.04 -3.99
C ASN A 44 16.66 -3.49 -3.97
N GLN A 45 15.69 -4.40 -4.05
CA GLN A 45 14.29 -4.10 -3.78
C GLN A 45 13.97 -4.65 -2.40
N ILE A 46 13.78 -3.76 -1.43
CA ILE A 46 13.51 -4.13 -0.03
C ILE A 46 12.26 -3.45 0.52
N ASP A 47 11.75 -2.45 -0.18
CA ASP A 47 10.51 -1.74 0.16
C ASP A 47 9.37 -2.19 -0.76
N TYR A 48 8.20 -2.42 -0.17
CA TYR A 48 7.04 -2.95 -0.89
C TYR A 48 5.77 -2.21 -0.49
N ILE A 49 4.91 -1.97 -1.47
CA ILE A 49 3.55 -1.46 -1.22
C ILE A 49 2.60 -2.63 -1.36
N LEU A 50 2.05 -3.08 -0.24
CA LEU A 50 1.05 -4.15 -0.21
C LEU A 50 -0.35 -3.57 -0.32
N HIS A 51 -1.23 -4.29 -1.01
CA HIS A 51 -2.58 -3.84 -1.26
C HIS A 51 -3.54 -5.01 -1.40
N SER A 52 -4.80 -4.88 -0.97
CA SER A 52 -5.77 -5.97 -1.07
C SER A 52 -5.99 -6.42 -2.53
N GLN A 53 -5.91 -7.73 -2.77
CA GLN A 53 -6.19 -8.37 -4.07
C GLN A 53 -7.58 -7.98 -4.58
N ARG A 54 -8.56 -7.81 -3.68
CA ARG A 54 -9.94 -7.41 -4.01
C ARG A 54 -10.01 -6.14 -4.86
N TRP A 55 -9.15 -5.17 -4.58
CA TRP A 55 -9.17 -3.87 -5.24
C TRP A 55 -8.02 -3.73 -6.25
N ARG A 56 -7.36 -4.83 -6.65
CA ARG A 56 -6.16 -4.80 -7.50
C ARG A 56 -6.31 -3.91 -8.75
N SER A 57 -7.51 -3.88 -9.33
CA SER A 57 -7.85 -3.05 -10.51
C SER A 57 -7.80 -1.54 -10.26
N PHE A 58 -7.68 -1.09 -9.01
CA PHE A 58 -7.52 0.31 -8.65
C PHE A 58 -6.07 0.77 -8.75
N ILE A 59 -5.11 -0.14 -8.67
CA ILE A 59 -3.68 0.19 -8.82
C ILE A 59 -3.43 0.52 -10.28
N GLN A 60 -2.94 1.73 -10.56
CA GLN A 60 -2.55 2.19 -11.89
C GLN A 60 -1.06 2.03 -12.16
N SER A 61 -0.24 2.14 -11.12
CA SER A 61 1.21 1.94 -11.20
C SER A 61 1.79 1.79 -9.79
N GLY A 62 2.83 0.97 -9.63
CA GLY A 62 3.72 0.97 -8.47
C GLY A 62 5.17 0.98 -8.97
N LYS A 63 5.95 2.01 -8.63
CA LYS A 63 7.33 2.18 -9.14
C LYS A 63 8.14 3.13 -8.29
N THR A 64 9.47 2.97 -8.29
CA THR A 64 10.33 3.97 -7.65
C THR A 64 10.50 5.21 -8.51
N ARG A 65 10.90 6.31 -7.87
CA ARG A 65 11.24 7.60 -8.48
C ARG A 65 12.71 7.95 -8.24
N PRO A 66 13.62 7.37 -9.05
CA PRO A 66 15.04 7.68 -8.96
C PRO A 66 15.32 9.15 -9.24
N GLY A 67 16.05 9.78 -8.31
CA GLY A 67 16.35 11.22 -8.33
C GLY A 67 15.33 12.11 -7.61
N ALA A 68 14.38 11.52 -6.88
CA ALA A 68 13.74 12.23 -5.78
C ALA A 68 14.77 12.37 -4.66
N ASP A 69 15.04 13.59 -4.20
CA ASP A 69 15.99 13.82 -3.12
C ASP A 69 15.31 13.49 -1.78
N CYS A 70 15.61 12.29 -1.26
CA CYS A 70 15.13 11.83 0.05
C CYS A 70 16.19 12.00 1.15
N GLY A 71 17.42 12.43 0.82
CA GLY A 71 18.54 12.44 1.77
C GLY A 71 18.89 11.06 2.37
N SER A 72 18.53 9.97 1.69
CA SER A 72 18.71 8.58 2.14
C SER A 72 19.22 7.70 0.99
N ASP A 73 19.83 6.58 1.34
CA ASP A 73 20.16 5.45 0.47
C ASP A 73 18.94 4.74 -0.13
N HIS A 74 17.73 5.11 0.31
CA HIS A 74 16.46 4.65 -0.23
C HIS A 74 15.91 5.54 -1.36
N GLU A 75 15.33 4.88 -2.37
CA GLU A 75 14.60 5.49 -3.46
C GLU A 75 13.10 5.56 -3.14
N LEU A 76 12.48 6.71 -3.40
CA LEU A 76 11.07 6.91 -3.14
C LEU A 76 10.19 5.95 -3.95
N LEU A 77 9.48 5.03 -3.27
CA LEU A 77 8.52 4.11 -3.87
C LEU A 77 7.11 4.70 -3.88
N ILE A 78 6.50 4.81 -5.06
CA ILE A 78 5.18 5.43 -5.23
C ILE A 78 4.20 4.47 -5.90
N ALA A 79 3.01 4.34 -5.31
CA ALA A 79 1.85 3.73 -5.96
C ALA A 79 0.79 4.78 -6.31
N LYS A 80 0.21 4.66 -7.51
CA LYS A 80 -0.91 5.49 -7.96
C LYS A 80 -2.18 4.65 -7.97
N PHE A 81 -3.22 5.12 -7.30
CA PHE A 81 -4.51 4.45 -7.21
C PHE A 81 -5.61 5.28 -7.90
N ARG A 82 -6.55 4.61 -8.56
CA ARG A 82 -7.77 5.20 -9.11
C ARG A 82 -8.98 4.66 -8.34
N LEU A 83 -9.48 5.47 -7.43
CA LEU A 83 -10.67 5.17 -6.65
C LEU A 83 -11.93 5.53 -7.42
N LYS A 84 -12.84 4.57 -7.60
CA LYS A 84 -14.21 4.83 -8.06
C LYS A 84 -15.13 4.82 -6.85
N LEU A 85 -15.37 5.99 -6.27
CA LEU A 85 -16.27 6.12 -5.13
C LEU A 85 -17.72 6.19 -5.61
N LYS A 86 -18.59 5.39 -4.99
CA LYS A 86 -20.04 5.53 -5.18
C LYS A 86 -20.48 6.75 -4.37
N LYS A 87 -21.19 7.68 -5.02
CA LYS A 87 -21.85 8.78 -4.32
C LYS A 87 -22.88 8.17 -3.36
N VAL A 88 -22.61 8.28 -2.05
CA VAL A 88 -23.61 7.96 -1.04
C VAL A 88 -24.61 9.11 -1.06
N GLY A 89 -25.84 8.85 -1.48
CA GLY A 89 -26.91 9.83 -1.36
C GLY A 89 -27.01 10.28 0.09
N LYS A 90 -27.02 11.59 0.34
CA LYS A 90 -27.37 12.14 1.65
C LYS A 90 -28.79 11.67 1.95
N THR A 91 -28.94 10.58 2.68
CA THR A 91 -30.24 10.27 3.27
C THR A 91 -30.42 11.29 4.37
N THR A 92 -31.34 12.23 4.16
CA THR A 92 -31.97 13.02 5.22
C THR A 92 -32.82 12.06 6.07
N ARG A 93 -32.16 11.10 6.72
CA ARG A 93 -32.81 10.36 7.81
C ARG A 93 -32.81 11.33 8.98
N PRO A 94 -33.98 11.71 9.52
CA PRO A 94 -34.02 12.50 10.74
C PRO A 94 -33.16 11.78 11.79
N PHE A 95 -32.29 12.53 12.46
CA PHE A 95 -31.39 12.02 13.48
C PHE A 95 -32.22 11.34 14.59
N ARG A 96 -32.41 10.03 14.50
CA ARG A 96 -32.98 9.24 15.58
C ARG A 96 -31.88 8.96 16.58
N LYS A 97 -32.02 9.50 17.80
CA LYS A 97 -31.20 9.13 18.95
C LYS A 97 -31.31 7.60 19.14
N THR A 98 -30.26 6.86 18.81
CA THR A 98 -30.16 5.44 19.13
C THR A 98 -29.45 5.26 20.47
N SER A 99 -29.89 4.29 21.26
CA SER A 99 -29.21 3.89 22.50
C SER A 99 -27.77 3.45 22.23
N ILE A 100 -26.88 3.66 23.20
CA ILE A 100 -25.46 3.29 23.11
C ILE A 100 -25.30 1.78 22.79
N SER A 101 -26.19 0.94 23.31
CA SER A 101 -26.18 -0.51 23.03
C SER A 101 -26.33 -0.86 21.54
N ALA A 102 -27.06 -0.04 20.77
CA ALA A 102 -27.29 -0.25 19.35
C ALA A 102 -26.12 0.24 18.47
N LEU A 103 -25.12 0.92 19.02
CA LEU A 103 -23.89 1.28 18.32
C LEU A 103 -22.88 0.13 18.32
N LEU A 104 -22.92 -0.74 19.34
CA LEU A 104 -22.06 -1.91 19.47
C LEU A 104 -22.41 -3.03 18.48
N THR A 105 -23.62 -3.02 17.91
CA THR A 105 -24.13 -4.04 16.99
C THR A 105 -24.09 -3.65 15.52
N ARG A 106 -23.68 -2.42 15.18
CA ARG A 106 -23.60 -2.02 13.76
C ARG A 106 -22.34 -2.58 13.10
N PRO A 107 -22.43 -3.10 11.86
CA PRO A 107 -21.25 -3.38 11.07
C PRO A 107 -20.49 -2.07 10.86
N LYS A 108 -19.26 -1.99 11.37
CA LYS A 108 -18.40 -0.82 11.19
C LYS A 108 -18.24 -0.57 9.69
N PRO A 109 -18.45 0.66 9.18
CA PRO A 109 -18.08 0.96 7.80
C PRO A 109 -16.61 0.61 7.61
N LEU A 110 -16.26 0.12 6.41
CA LEU A 110 -14.89 -0.15 5.98
C LEU A 110 -14.08 1.14 6.15
N THR A 111 -13.51 1.31 7.34
CA THR A 111 -12.62 2.41 7.67
C THR A 111 -11.27 1.92 7.19
N VAL A 112 -10.90 2.37 5.99
CA VAL A 112 -9.55 2.15 5.49
C VAL A 112 -8.65 3.08 6.28
N TRP A 113 -8.08 2.57 7.37
CA TRP A 113 -7.00 3.22 8.09
C TRP A 113 -5.77 3.15 7.19
N ILE A 114 -5.51 4.21 6.42
CA ILE A 114 -4.17 4.41 5.85
C ILE A 114 -3.36 5.07 6.96
N THR A 115 -2.86 4.27 7.90
CA THR A 115 -1.83 4.73 8.83
C THR A 115 -0.52 4.77 8.05
N ILE A 116 -0.19 5.90 7.44
CA ILE A 116 1.19 6.17 7.05
C ILE A 116 1.89 6.60 8.34
N ASN A 117 2.40 5.64 9.10
CA ASN A 117 3.45 5.93 10.05
C ASN A 117 4.70 6.24 9.20
N CYS A 118 4.86 7.50 8.81
CA CYS A 118 6.19 8.03 8.60
C CYS A 118 6.85 8.10 9.97
N GLY A 119 7.40 6.97 10.41
CA GLY A 119 8.44 6.98 11.43
C GLY A 119 9.65 7.67 10.81
N ILE A 120 9.87 8.92 11.21
CA ILE A 120 11.22 9.47 11.27
C ILE A 120 11.93 8.59 12.30
N PHE A 121 12.91 7.79 11.86
CA PHE A 121 14.23 7.54 12.46
C PHE A 121 14.98 6.52 11.61
#